data_AF-A0A7X5ECF4-F1
#
_entry.id   AF-A0A7X5ECF4-F1
#
_cell.length_a   1.000
_cell.length_b   1.000
_cell.length_c   1.000
_cell.angle_alpha   90.00
_cell.angle_beta   90.00
_cell.angle_gamma   90.00
#
_symmetry.space_group_name_H-M   'P 1'
#
loop_
_entity.id
_entity.type
_entity.pdbx_description
1 polymer ?
#
loop_
_entity_poly.entity_id
_entity_poly.type
_entity_poly.pdbx_seq_one_letter_code
_entity_poly.pdbx_strand_id
1 'polypeptide(L)' 'MSNENANLTKVIVPCRFSYLHCWEPNAVSDGDPKYSVSAIIPKSDTETIEKIKKAIEQAKKDSVSKWSGKVPANLKLP' A
#
# COMPACT_ATOMS: atom_id res chain seq x y z
N MET A 1 27.16 6.86 10.95
CA MET A 1 26.27 5.71 10.72
C MET A 1 24.88 6.28 10.48
N SER A 2 24.48 6.38 9.21
CA SER A 2 23.17 6.92 8.84
C SER A 2 22.09 6.00 9.40
N ASN A 3 21.37 6.52 10.39
CA ASN A 3 20.21 5.89 10.97
C ASN A 3 19.08 5.99 9.94
N GLU A 4 19.14 5.17 8.89
CA GLU A 4 17.98 4.93 8.04
C GLU A 4 16.95 4.21 8.89
N ASN A 5 16.02 4.97 9.47
CA ASN A 5 14.75 4.41 9.87
C ASN A 5 14.09 3.87 8.59
N ALA A 6 14.42 2.63 8.22
CA ALA A 6 13.83 1.94 7.10
C ALA A 6 12.32 1.98 7.32
N ASN A 7 11.60 2.74 6.50
CA ASN A 7 10.15 2.81 6.59
C ASN A 7 9.62 1.44 6.17
N LEU A 8 9.33 0.59 7.15
CA LEU A 8 8.96 -0.80 6.97
C LEU A 8 7.64 -0.99 6.23
N THR A 9 6.85 0.09 6.04
CA THR A 9 5.59 0.07 5.29
C THR A 9 5.74 0.60 3.86
N LYS A 10 6.91 1.12 3.48
CA LYS A 10 7.22 1.57 2.10
C LYS A 10 7.76 0.41 1.26
N VAL A 11 7.17 0.19 0.10
CA VAL A 11 7.61 -0.82 -0.88
C VAL A 11 7.80 -0.18 -2.25
N ILE A 12 8.89 -0.53 -2.94
CA ILE A 12 9.10 -0.19 -4.36
C ILE A 12 8.65 -1.38 -5.19
N VAL A 13 7.74 -1.14 -6.14
CA VAL A 13 7.00 -2.20 -6.85
C VAL A 13 7.24 -2.08 -8.35
N PRO A 14 7.98 -3.01 -8.99
CA PRO A 14 7.98 -3.14 -10.44
C PRO A 14 6.60 -3.64 -10.88
N CYS A 15 5.86 -2.85 -11.66
CA CYS A 15 4.49 -3.17 -12.04
C CYS A 15 4.11 -2.56 -13.39
N ARG A 16 3.01 -3.05 -13.96
CA ARG A 16 2.35 -2.41 -15.10
C ARG A 16 1.28 -1.44 -14.58
N PHE A 17 1.28 -0.21 -15.07
CA PHE A 17 0.24 0.76 -14.73
C PHE A 17 -1.03 0.53 -15.54
N SER A 18 -2.18 0.66 -14.87
CA SER A 18 -3.52 0.74 -15.45
C SER A 18 -4.26 1.91 -14.82
N TYR A 19 -5.11 2.61 -15.60
CA TYR A 19 -5.84 3.81 -15.16
C TYR A 19 -4.94 4.84 -14.47
N LEU A 20 -3.87 5.27 -15.18
CA LEU A 20 -2.88 6.18 -14.65
C LEU A 20 -3.37 7.63 -14.70
N HIS A 21 -3.53 8.24 -13.53
CA HIS A 21 -3.87 9.65 -13.34
C HIS A 21 -2.72 10.34 -12.60
N CYS A 22 -1.61 10.59 -13.31
CA CYS A 22 -0.41 11.24 -12.73
C CYS A 22 -0.18 12.68 -13.20
N TRP A 23 -0.71 13.05 -14.36
CA TRP A 23 -0.57 14.41 -14.92
C TRP A 23 -1.64 15.34 -14.37
N GLU A 24 -2.84 14.81 -14.18
CA GLU A 24 -4.00 15.52 -13.65
C GLU A 24 -4.77 14.58 -12.70
N PRO A 25 -5.32 15.10 -11.59
CA PRO A 25 -6.10 14.30 -10.65
C PRO A 25 -7.45 13.91 -11.27
N ASN A 26 -7.96 12.73 -10.92
CA ASN A 26 -9.25 12.24 -11.40
C ASN A 26 -10.13 11.81 -10.22
N ALA A 27 -11.44 12.01 -10.35
CA ALA A 27 -12.45 11.46 -9.45
C ALA A 27 -12.93 10.12 -10.03
N VAL A 28 -12.41 9.01 -9.48
CA VAL A 28 -12.81 7.64 -9.92
C VAL A 28 -14.26 7.32 -9.53
N SER A 29 -14.83 8.07 -8.59
CA SER A 29 -16.22 7.98 -8.10
C SER A 29 -16.69 9.36 -7.63
N ASP A 30 -17.79 9.45 -6.86
CA ASP A 30 -18.37 10.69 -6.33
C ASP A 30 -17.55 11.34 -5.19
N GLY A 31 -16.24 11.54 -5.37
CA GLY A 31 -15.35 12.12 -4.37
C GLY A 31 -14.34 13.09 -4.96
N ASP A 32 -13.54 13.70 -4.09
CA ASP A 32 -12.53 14.68 -4.49
C ASP A 32 -11.51 14.07 -5.49
N PRO A 33 -11.13 14.81 -6.55
CA PRO A 33 -10.13 14.35 -7.51
C PRO A 33 -8.79 14.01 -6.84
N LYS A 34 -8.21 12.86 -7.18
CA LYS A 34 -6.92 12.41 -6.65
C LYS A 34 -6.01 11.89 -7.77
N TYR A 35 -4.70 12.04 -7.56
CA TYR A 35 -3.72 11.28 -8.34
C TYR A 35 -3.81 9.81 -7.93
N SER A 36 -3.94 8.94 -8.92
CA SER A 36 -4.17 7.52 -8.67
C SER A 36 -3.64 6.65 -9.81
N VAL A 37 -3.42 5.38 -9.49
CA VAL A 37 -3.02 4.34 -10.44
C VAL A 37 -3.44 2.99 -9.90
N SER A 38 -3.80 2.07 -10.78
CA SER A 38 -3.85 0.64 -10.49
C SER A 38 -2.53 -0.01 -10.90
N ALA A 39 -1.74 -0.45 -9.91
CA ALA A 39 -0.47 -1.13 -10.11
C ALA A 39 -0.69 -2.65 -10.24
N ILE A 40 -0.49 -3.19 -11.45
CA ILE A 40 -0.66 -4.62 -11.73
C ILE A 40 0.67 -5.32 -11.52
N ILE A 41 0.72 -6.23 -10.54
CA ILE A 41 1.90 -7.02 -10.17
C ILE A 41 1.72 -8.46 -10.69
N PRO A 42 2.67 -9.00 -11.47
CA PRO A 42 2.65 -10.40 -11.86
C PRO A 42 2.73 -11.33 -10.64
N LYS A 43 1.90 -12.38 -10.59
CA LYS A 43 1.93 -13.37 -9.48
C LYS A 43 3.26 -14.10 -9.33
N SER A 44 4.07 -14.14 -10.40
CA SER A 44 5.41 -14.72 -10.40
C SER A 44 6.45 -13.87 -9.66
N ASP A 45 6.19 -12.58 -9.44
CA ASP A 45 7.05 -11.72 -8.62
C ASP A 45 6.74 -11.93 -7.12
N THR A 46 7.17 -13.08 -6.62
CA THR A 46 6.95 -13.48 -5.23
C THR A 46 7.70 -12.57 -4.26
N GLU A 47 8.85 -12.02 -4.65
CA GLU A 47 9.66 -11.14 -3.81
C GLU A 47 8.90 -9.85 -3.48
N THR A 48 8.36 -9.17 -4.49
CA THR A 48 7.58 -7.94 -4.29
C THR A 48 6.31 -8.21 -3.49
N ILE A 49 5.61 -9.33 -3.78
CA ILE A 49 4.41 -9.74 -3.04
C ILE A 49 4.73 -9.97 -1.55
N GLU A 50 5.85 -10.62 -1.23
CA GLU A 50 6.29 -10.82 0.15
C GLU A 50 6.61 -9.51 0.86
N LYS A 51 7.27 -8.57 0.18
CA LYS A 51 7.56 -7.24 0.74
C LYS A 51 6.25 -6.50 1.07
N ILE A 52 5.25 -6.55 0.19
CA ILE A 52 3.92 -5.95 0.44
C ILE A 52 3.24 -6.61 1.65
N LYS A 53 3.25 -7.95 1.73
CA LYS A 53 2.68 -8.67 2.88
C LYS A 53 3.35 -8.26 4.20
N LYS A 54 4.68 -8.17 4.23
CA LYS A 54 5.43 -7.71 5.41
C LYS A 54 5.08 -6.27 5.79
N ALA A 55 4.98 -5.38 4.80
CA ALA A 55 4.56 -3.99 5.01
C ALA A 55 3.14 -3.89 5.59
N ILE A 56 2.19 -4.71 5.11
CA ILE A 56 0.83 -4.79 5.65
C ILE A 56 0.84 -5.24 7.12
N GLU A 57 1.59 -6.29 7.45
CA GLU A 57 1.69 -6.77 8.84
C GLU A 57 2.31 -5.72 9.77
N GLN A 58 3.30 -4.97 9.29
CA GLN A 58 3.85 -3.87 10.06
C GLN A 58 2.83 -2.74 10.25
N ALA A 59 2.10 -2.35 9.20
CA ALA A 59 1.06 -1.32 9.28
C ALA A 59 -0.07 -1.69 10.26
N LYS A 60 -0.41 -2.98 10.35
CA LYS A 60 -1.36 -3.50 11.35
C LYS A 60 -0.83 -3.27 12.76
N LYS A 61 0.43 -3.65 13.04
CA LYS A 61 1.07 -3.47 14.36
C LYS A 61 1.11 -2.00 14.76
N ASP A 62 1.49 -1.13 13.84
CA ASP A 62 1.61 0.31 14.08
C ASP A 62 0.24 0.96 14.35
N SER A 63 -0.83 0.36 13.83
CA SER A 63 -2.21 0.89 13.93
C SER A 63 -3.04 0.29 15.06
N VAL A 64 -2.51 -0.65 15.86
CA VAL A 64 -3.25 -1.29 16.95
C VAL A 64 -3.83 -0.27 17.94
N SER A 65 -3.09 0.80 18.22
CA SER A 65 -3.55 1.90 19.09
C SER A 65 -4.77 2.63 18.54
N LYS A 66 -4.90 2.72 17.21
CA LYS A 66 -6.07 3.33 16.53
C LYS A 66 -7.31 2.44 16.61
N TRP A 67 -7.13 1.16 16.91
CA TRP A 67 -8.21 0.17 17.01
C TRP A 67 -8.43 -0.31 18.44
N SER A 68 -8.16 0.54 19.42
CA SER A 68 -8.40 0.26 20.85
C SER A 68 -7.76 -1.05 21.32
N GLY A 69 -6.58 -1.40 20.77
CA GLY A 69 -5.80 -2.55 21.21
C GLY A 69 -6.03 -3.85 20.44
N LYS A 70 -6.94 -3.91 19.45
CA LYS A 70 -7.19 -5.13 18.66
C LYS A 70 -7.36 -4.85 17.17
N VAL A 71 -6.70 -5.65 16.33
CA VAL A 71 -6.86 -5.59 14.87
C VAL A 71 -8.24 -6.12 14.47
N PRO A 72 -9.03 -5.40 13.66
CA PRO A 72 -10.32 -5.89 13.16
C PRO A 72 -10.19 -7.18 12.36
N ALA A 73 -11.10 -8.14 12.57
CA ALA A 73 -11.09 -9.41 11.85
C ALA A 73 -11.45 -9.28 10.36
N ASN A 74 -12.24 -8.25 9.99
CA ASN A 74 -12.70 -8.00 8.61
C ASN A 74 -11.90 -6.87 7.92
N LEU A 75 -10.58 -6.86 8.09
CA LEU A 75 -9.72 -5.86 7.49
C LEU A 75 -9.58 -6.10 5.98
N LYS A 76 -10.03 -5.15 5.17
CA LYS A 76 -9.80 -5.18 3.71
C LYS A 76 -8.32 -4.96 3.42
N LEU A 77 -7.72 -5.89 2.70
CA LEU A 77 -6.33 -5.81 2.24
C LEU A 77 -6.30 -5.37 0.76
N PRO A 78 -5.28 -4.62 0.35
CA PRO A 78 -5.06 -4.24 -1.05
C PRO A 78 -4.65 -5.43 -1.92
#